data_AF-A0A8H7FN45-F1
#
_entry.id   AF-A0A8H7FN45-F1
#
_cell.length_a   1.000
_cell.length_b   1.000
_cell.length_c   1.000
_cell.angle_alpha   90.00
_cell.angle_beta   90.00
_cell.angle_gamma   90.00
#
_symmetry.space_group_name_H-M   'P 1'
#
loop_
_entity.id
_entity.type
_entity.pdbx_description
1 polymer ?
#
loop_
_entity_poly.entity_id
_entity_poly.type
_entity_poly.pdbx_seq_one_letter_code
_entity_poly.pdbx_strand_id
1 'polypeptide(L)'
;MASTSTTSVELDPVTQQKLDTAKQKKETADQAFKAGQVKDGGAPPPTLKEGEEKKPEKTEVDEMVEKIYNNMSACHMKNENWQRALETANKALAKNEENWKAMFRKGKALGELGYYERAAKVLEDLKTKNPSDGANITAELARLKAIDVAKQKAINKKLKGQPSKRLPSSERSLKPWNLNIGFLSRPEKEKKAPSTPAAASAASSSASGIEEIVSPGVAASRS
;
A
#
# COMPACT_ATOMS: atom_id res chain seq x y z
N MET A 1 52.60 -48.62 5.24
CA MET A 1 52.34 -47.86 6.47
C MET A 1 52.50 -46.38 6.14
N ALA A 2 51.40 -45.67 5.93
CA ALA A 2 51.40 -44.20 5.92
C ALA A 2 50.01 -43.75 6.39
N SER A 3 49.88 -43.60 7.70
CA SER A 3 48.71 -43.05 8.37
C SER A 3 48.75 -41.53 8.20
N THR A 4 47.80 -40.95 7.46
CA THR A 4 47.58 -39.50 7.45
C THR A 4 46.46 -39.18 8.41
N SER A 5 46.83 -38.47 9.47
CA SER A 5 46.02 -37.99 10.58
C SER A 5 44.82 -37.15 10.13
N THR A 6 43.62 -37.64 10.43
CA THR A 6 42.35 -36.93 10.34
C THR A 6 42.32 -35.80 11.38
N THR A 7 42.35 -34.56 10.90
CA THR A 7 42.07 -33.37 11.70
C THR A 7 40.55 -33.29 11.93
N SER A 8 40.09 -33.72 13.09
CA SER A 8 38.71 -33.52 13.54
C SER A 8 38.52 -32.05 13.92
N VAL A 9 37.82 -31.29 13.06
CA VAL A 9 37.26 -29.99 13.42
C VAL A 9 35.96 -30.28 14.16
N GLU A 10 35.99 -30.11 15.49
CA GLU A 10 34.83 -30.25 16.34
C GLU A 10 33.85 -29.10 16.06
N LEU A 11 32.81 -29.40 15.30
CA LEU A 11 31.71 -28.50 14.96
C LEU A 11 30.65 -28.53 16.06
N ASP A 12 30.11 -27.37 16.42
CA ASP A 12 29.10 -27.22 17.47
C ASP A 12 27.95 -28.25 17.35
N PRO A 13 27.42 -28.78 18.46
CA PRO A 13 26.38 -29.82 18.44
C PRO A 13 25.10 -29.38 17.70
N VAL A 14 24.86 -28.07 17.60
CA VAL A 14 23.72 -27.47 16.88
C VAL A 14 23.93 -27.48 15.36
N THR A 15 25.15 -27.30 14.87
CA THR A 15 25.48 -27.38 13.44
C THR A 15 25.50 -28.83 12.97
N GLN A 16 25.93 -29.76 13.83
CA GLN A 16 25.88 -31.19 13.54
C GLN A 16 24.43 -31.68 13.36
N GLN A 17 23.51 -31.30 14.25
CA GLN A 17 22.08 -31.62 14.11
C GLN A 17 21.46 -31.10 12.80
N LYS A 18 21.84 -29.90 12.36
CA LYS A 18 21.36 -29.33 11.09
C LYS A 18 21.89 -30.10 9.89
N LEU A 19 23.15 -30.53 9.93
CA LEU A 19 23.76 -31.35 8.88
C LEU A 19 23.14 -32.75 8.82
N ASP A 20 22.86 -33.37 9.97
CA ASP A 20 22.23 -34.69 10.03
C ASP A 20 20.77 -34.62 9.53
N THR A 21 20.04 -33.56 9.88
CA THR A 21 18.69 -33.30 9.33
C THR A 21 18.73 -33.09 7.82
N ALA A 22 19.75 -32.40 7.29
CA ALA A 22 19.90 -32.17 5.86
C ALA A 22 20.23 -33.47 5.09
N LYS A 23 21.10 -34.33 5.65
CA LYS A 23 21.42 -35.64 5.08
C LYS A 23 20.20 -36.56 5.09
N GLN A 24 19.44 -36.58 6.19
CA GLN A 24 18.23 -37.37 6.31
C GLN A 24 17.18 -36.97 5.27
N LYS A 25 16.95 -35.67 5.06
CA LYS A 25 16.03 -35.18 4.01
C LYS A 25 16.49 -35.55 2.60
N LYS A 26 17.80 -35.56 2.35
CA LYS A 26 18.36 -35.99 1.06
C LYS A 26 18.13 -37.49 0.84
N GLU A 27 18.38 -38.31 1.84
CA GLU A 27 18.15 -39.76 1.77
C GLU A 27 16.67 -40.11 1.64
N THR A 28 15.76 -39.38 2.30
CA THR A 28 14.32 -39.56 2.10
C THR A 28 13.90 -39.23 0.66
N ALA A 29 14.47 -38.18 0.06
CA ALA A 29 14.20 -37.83 -1.34
C ALA A 29 14.75 -38.90 -2.31
N ASP A 30 15.96 -39.41 -2.07
CA ASP A 30 16.57 -40.47 -2.88
C ASP A 30 15.83 -41.82 -2.72
N GLN A 31 15.32 -42.12 -1.51
CA GLN A 31 14.46 -43.29 -1.26
C GLN A 31 13.09 -43.16 -1.94
N ALA A 32 12.48 -41.97 -1.95
CA ALA A 32 11.24 -41.73 -2.67
C ALA A 32 11.43 -41.87 -4.19
N PHE A 33 12.60 -41.46 -4.70
CA PHE A 33 12.98 -41.66 -6.11
C PHE A 33 13.19 -43.14 -6.44
N LYS A 34 13.85 -43.89 -5.55
CA LYS A 34 14.07 -45.35 -5.69
C LYS A 34 12.77 -46.16 -5.55
N ALA A 35 11.81 -45.68 -4.77
CA ALA A 35 10.51 -46.32 -4.54
C ALA A 35 9.53 -46.16 -5.72
N GLY A 36 9.92 -45.51 -6.83
CA GLY A 36 9.19 -45.56 -8.09
C GLY A 36 7.76 -45.00 -8.03
N GLN A 37 7.43 -44.17 -7.04
CA GLN A 37 6.16 -43.45 -7.03
C GLN A 37 6.26 -42.16 -7.86
N VAL A 38 6.45 -42.32 -9.17
CA VAL A 38 6.13 -41.26 -10.13
C VAL A 38 4.69 -41.50 -10.57
N LYS A 39 3.73 -41.04 -9.77
CA LYS A 39 2.36 -40.90 -10.24
C LYS A 39 2.23 -39.55 -10.92
N ASP A 40 2.36 -39.63 -12.25
CA ASP A 40 1.87 -38.68 -13.24
C ASP A 40 0.41 -38.28 -12.93
N GLY A 41 0.12 -36.98 -12.89
CA GLY A 41 -1.22 -36.45 -12.62
C GLY A 41 -1.19 -34.94 -12.43
N GLY A 42 -1.58 -34.21 -13.47
CA GLY A 42 -1.40 -32.77 -13.62
C GLY A 42 -1.82 -31.89 -12.45
N ALA A 43 -0.96 -30.91 -12.14
CA ALA A 43 -1.25 -29.76 -11.29
C ALA A 43 -0.69 -28.49 -11.97
N PRO A 44 -1.36 -27.33 -11.82
CA PRO A 44 -0.97 -26.06 -12.45
C PRO A 44 0.44 -25.61 -12.03
N PRO A 45 1.09 -24.68 -12.77
CA PRO A 45 2.51 -24.36 -12.59
C PRO A 45 2.85 -24.05 -11.13
N PRO A 46 4.06 -24.43 -10.67
CA PRO A 46 4.48 -24.17 -9.30
C PRO A 46 4.58 -22.66 -9.11
N THR A 47 3.54 -22.09 -8.52
CA THR A 47 3.64 -20.82 -7.85
C THR A 47 4.65 -21.04 -6.72
N LEU A 48 5.78 -20.35 -6.84
CA LEU A 48 6.74 -20.16 -5.77
C LEU A 48 6.00 -19.49 -4.61
N LYS A 49 5.35 -20.29 -3.77
CA LYS A 49 5.00 -19.91 -2.41
C LYS A 49 6.29 -20.02 -1.61
N GLU A 50 7.10 -18.97 -1.70
CA GLU A 50 8.10 -18.67 -0.69
C GLU A 50 7.43 -18.74 0.69
N GLY A 51 8.14 -19.35 1.62
CA GLY A 51 7.61 -19.93 2.84
C GLY A 51 6.66 -19.02 3.60
N GLU A 52 5.47 -19.55 3.89
CA GLU A 52 4.80 -19.23 5.14
C GLU A 52 5.68 -19.77 6.27
N GLU A 53 6.65 -18.94 6.65
CA GLU A 53 7.43 -19.11 7.86
C GLU A 53 6.46 -19.19 9.04
N LYS A 54 6.64 -20.30 9.76
CA LYS A 54 6.12 -20.59 11.09
C LYS A 54 5.74 -19.33 11.86
N LYS A 55 4.44 -19.23 12.15
CA LYS A 55 3.86 -18.44 13.24
C LYS A 55 4.77 -18.57 14.47
N PRO A 56 5.53 -17.52 14.87
CA PRO A 56 6.18 -17.57 16.17
C PRO A 56 5.08 -17.51 17.23
N GLU A 57 5.30 -18.20 18.36
CA GLU A 57 4.55 -17.93 19.59
C GLU A 57 4.38 -16.42 19.75
N LYS A 58 3.20 -15.97 20.18
CA LYS A 58 2.98 -14.60 20.66
C LYS A 58 3.99 -14.34 21.77
N THR A 59 5.14 -13.84 21.40
CA THR A 59 6.29 -13.64 22.27
C THR A 59 6.27 -12.19 22.70
N GLU A 60 6.88 -11.87 23.84
CA GLU A 60 7.06 -10.50 24.34
C GLU A 60 7.61 -9.55 23.25
N VAL A 61 8.33 -10.11 22.26
CA VAL A 61 8.78 -9.43 21.05
C VAL A 61 7.62 -8.88 20.22
N ASP A 62 6.56 -9.65 19.96
CA ASP A 62 5.40 -9.15 19.21
C ASP A 62 4.69 -8.03 19.95
N GLU A 63 4.63 -8.09 21.28
CA GLU A 63 4.09 -7.00 22.10
C GLU A 63 4.94 -5.73 22.00
N MET A 64 6.25 -5.87 22.14
CA MET A 64 7.18 -4.75 21.96
C MET A 64 7.07 -4.15 20.56
N VAL A 65 7.00 -5.00 19.53
CA VAL A 65 6.84 -4.58 18.13
C VAL A 65 5.51 -3.85 17.93
N GLU A 66 4.42 -4.30 18.55
CA GLU A 66 3.14 -3.59 18.53
C GLU A 66 3.27 -2.18 19.09
N LYS A 67 3.95 -2.03 20.24
CA LYS A 67 4.12 -0.74 20.92
C LYS A 67 4.97 0.20 20.09
N ILE A 68 6.03 -0.31 19.46
CA ILE A 68 6.89 0.43 18.53
C ILE A 68 6.06 0.93 17.35
N TYR A 69 5.35 0.06 16.64
CA TYR A 69 4.52 0.49 15.50
C TYR A 69 3.40 1.44 15.90
N ASN A 70 2.83 1.25 17.09
CA ASN A 70 1.83 2.15 17.63
C ASN A 70 2.41 3.55 17.87
N ASN A 71 3.62 3.66 18.43
CA ASN A 71 4.32 4.94 18.60
C ASN A 71 4.72 5.55 17.24
N MET A 72 5.24 4.74 16.32
CA MET A 72 5.58 5.19 14.95
C MET A 72 4.36 5.78 14.23
N SER A 73 3.18 5.14 14.35
CA SER A 73 1.95 5.68 13.75
C SER A 73 1.61 7.05 14.33
N ALA A 74 1.79 7.26 15.64
CA ALA A 74 1.57 8.56 16.27
C ALA A 74 2.58 9.62 15.78
N CYS A 75 3.85 9.27 15.59
CA CYS A 75 4.85 10.15 15.00
C CYS A 75 4.47 10.54 13.57
N HIS A 76 4.05 9.57 12.74
CA HIS A 76 3.61 9.87 11.37
C HIS A 76 2.36 10.75 11.32
N MET A 77 1.44 10.61 12.28
CA MET A 77 0.28 11.50 12.39
C MET A 77 0.66 12.94 12.74
N LYS A 78 1.68 13.14 13.59
CA LYS A 78 2.18 14.49 13.89
C LYS A 78 2.86 15.14 12.70
N ASN A 79 3.49 14.34 11.84
CA ASN A 79 4.16 14.81 10.63
C ASN A 79 3.21 14.88 9.42
N GLU A 80 1.90 14.74 9.61
CA GLU A 80 0.87 14.74 8.55
C GLU A 80 1.09 13.70 7.44
N ASN A 81 1.92 12.69 7.71
CA ASN A 81 2.23 11.61 6.78
C ASN A 81 1.18 10.49 6.91
N TRP A 82 -0.04 10.78 6.47
CA TRP A 82 -1.21 9.91 6.67
C TRP A 82 -1.09 8.51 6.05
N GLN A 83 -0.42 8.39 4.90
CA GLN A 83 -0.19 7.10 4.23
C GLN A 83 0.69 6.18 5.10
N ARG A 84 1.82 6.69 5.58
CA ARG A 84 2.72 5.91 6.46
C ARG A 84 2.10 5.66 7.83
N ALA A 85 1.31 6.59 8.34
CA ALA A 85 0.55 6.39 9.57
C ALA A 85 -0.43 5.21 9.43
N LEU A 86 -1.11 5.10 8.28
CA LEU A 86 -2.01 3.98 7.99
C LEU A 86 -1.26 2.64 7.89
N GLU A 87 -0.15 2.61 7.18
CA GLU A 87 0.67 1.40 7.03
C GLU A 87 1.22 0.90 8.38
N THR A 88 1.79 1.81 9.17
CA THR A 88 2.32 1.46 10.50
C THR A 88 1.23 1.05 11.48
N ALA A 89 0.05 1.70 11.43
CA ALA A 89 -1.11 1.26 12.22
C ALA A 89 -1.60 -0.13 11.80
N ASN A 90 -1.61 -0.46 10.50
CA ASN A 90 -1.95 -1.80 10.02
C ASN A 90 -0.92 -2.85 10.48
N LYS A 91 0.38 -2.52 10.47
CA LYS A 91 1.42 -3.41 11.01
C LYS A 91 1.25 -3.66 12.51
N ALA A 92 0.87 -2.64 13.28
CA ALA A 92 0.55 -2.81 14.70
C ALA A 92 -0.67 -3.75 14.89
N LEU A 93 -1.73 -3.57 14.08
CA LEU A 93 -2.93 -4.41 14.14
C LEU A 93 -2.67 -5.84 13.68
N ALA A 94 -1.73 -6.06 12.75
CA ALA A 94 -1.34 -7.41 12.32
C ALA A 94 -0.63 -8.21 13.43
N LYS A 95 0.00 -7.52 14.40
CA LYS A 95 0.57 -8.14 15.61
C LYS A 95 -0.48 -8.30 16.68
N ASN A 96 -1.26 -7.26 16.92
CA ASN A 96 -2.31 -7.22 17.93
C ASN A 96 -3.57 -6.53 17.40
N GLU A 97 -4.56 -7.34 17.04
CA GLU A 97 -5.83 -6.89 16.48
C GLU A 97 -6.71 -6.14 17.50
N GLU A 98 -6.43 -6.30 18.80
CA GLU A 98 -7.17 -5.68 19.91
C GLU A 98 -6.52 -4.37 20.40
N ASN A 99 -5.56 -3.83 19.65
CA ASN A 99 -4.98 -2.53 19.97
C ASN A 99 -5.91 -1.37 19.54
N TRP A 100 -6.78 -0.96 20.48
CA TRP A 100 -7.76 0.13 20.29
C TRP A 100 -7.14 1.46 19.87
N LYS A 101 -5.95 1.78 20.40
CA LYS A 101 -5.24 3.03 20.05
C LYS A 101 -4.76 2.99 18.60
N ALA A 102 -4.21 1.86 18.15
CA ALA A 102 -3.79 1.69 16.75
C ALA A 102 -4.99 1.73 15.80
N MET A 103 -6.11 1.12 16.19
CA MET A 103 -7.35 1.15 15.41
C MET A 103 -7.94 2.56 15.27
N PHE A 104 -7.93 3.35 16.34
CA PHE A 104 -8.35 4.76 16.30
C PHE A 104 -7.46 5.58 15.36
N ARG A 105 -6.13 5.40 15.45
CA ARG A 105 -5.15 6.07 14.58
C ARG A 105 -5.34 5.71 13.12
N LYS A 106 -5.61 4.43 12.81
CA LYS A 106 -5.98 3.96 11.47
C LYS A 106 -7.23 4.65 10.94
N GLY A 107 -8.30 4.70 11.75
CA GLY A 107 -9.55 5.37 11.39
C GLY A 107 -9.32 6.86 11.06
N LYS A 108 -8.59 7.57 11.91
CA LYS A 108 -8.25 8.98 11.69
C LYS A 108 -7.39 9.19 10.44
N ALA A 109 -6.36 8.37 10.22
CA ALA A 109 -5.52 8.44 9.02
C ALA A 109 -6.31 8.19 7.72
N LEU A 110 -7.24 7.23 7.71
CA LEU A 110 -8.13 6.99 6.57
C LEU A 110 -9.02 8.19 6.26
N GLY A 111 -9.49 8.89 7.31
CA GLY A 111 -10.30 10.09 7.17
C GLY A 111 -9.56 11.24 6.49
N GLU A 112 -8.30 11.45 6.87
CA GLU A 112 -7.45 12.50 6.26
C GLU A 112 -7.04 12.16 4.82
N LEU A 113 -6.89 10.88 4.50
CA LEU A 113 -6.70 10.41 3.12
C LEU A 113 -7.96 10.53 2.24
N GLY A 114 -9.10 10.86 2.83
CA GLY A 114 -10.38 11.00 2.12
C GLY A 114 -11.18 9.71 1.97
N TYR A 115 -10.76 8.62 2.61
CA TYR A 115 -11.49 7.35 2.63
C TYR A 115 -12.54 7.34 3.75
N TYR A 116 -13.52 8.25 3.70
CA TYR A 116 -14.50 8.49 4.77
C TYR A 116 -15.31 7.26 5.14
N GLU A 117 -15.82 6.52 4.16
CA GLU A 117 -16.61 5.31 4.40
C GLU A 117 -15.82 4.22 5.13
N ARG A 118 -14.54 4.04 4.74
CA ARG A 118 -13.67 3.05 5.39
C ARG A 118 -13.28 3.49 6.79
N ALA A 119 -13.00 4.78 6.98
CA ALA A 119 -12.72 5.36 8.28
C ALA A 119 -13.91 5.19 9.25
N ALA A 120 -15.13 5.47 8.77
CA ALA A 120 -16.34 5.34 9.58
C ALA A 120 -16.56 3.91 10.06
N LYS A 121 -16.44 2.91 9.17
CA LYS A 121 -16.57 1.49 9.54
C LYS A 121 -15.58 1.08 10.64
N VAL A 122 -14.30 1.43 10.47
CA VAL A 122 -13.26 1.11 11.47
C VAL A 122 -13.55 1.77 12.82
N LEU A 123 -14.05 3.01 12.83
CA LEU A 123 -14.39 3.72 14.06
C LEU A 123 -15.69 3.19 14.71
N GLU A 124 -16.68 2.75 13.92
CA GLU A 124 -17.92 2.12 14.41
C GLU A 124 -17.63 0.75 15.04
N ASP A 125 -16.76 -0.04 14.42
CA ASP A 125 -16.25 -1.30 14.99
C ASP A 125 -15.52 -1.05 16.31
N LEU A 126 -14.66 -0.02 16.35
CA LEU A 126 -13.92 0.37 17.55
C LEU A 126 -14.86 0.81 18.68
N LYS A 127 -15.89 1.59 18.37
CA LYS A 127 -16.90 2.03 19.36
C LYS A 127 -17.62 0.85 20.01
N THR A 128 -17.87 -0.20 19.22
CA THR A 128 -18.56 -1.41 19.68
C THR A 128 -17.66 -2.25 20.59
N LYS A 129 -16.38 -2.35 20.26
CA LYS A 129 -15.39 -3.12 21.03
C LYS A 129 -14.89 -2.39 22.28
N ASN A 130 -14.75 -1.07 22.21
CA ASN A 130 -14.28 -0.25 23.32
C ASN A 130 -15.15 1.00 23.51
N PRO A 131 -16.16 0.93 24.41
CA PRO A 131 -16.99 2.08 24.74
C PRO A 131 -16.28 3.13 25.62
N SER A 132 -15.10 2.82 26.19
CA SER A 132 -14.38 3.74 27.09
C SER A 132 -13.90 5.00 26.38
N ASP A 133 -13.43 4.85 25.14
CA ASP A 133 -13.08 5.98 24.25
C ASP A 133 -14.26 6.46 23.38
N GLY A 134 -15.49 6.02 23.71
CA GLY A 134 -16.67 6.23 22.89
C GLY A 134 -16.94 7.70 22.53
N ALA A 135 -16.67 8.64 23.44
CA ALA A 135 -16.84 10.07 23.19
C ALA A 135 -15.86 10.62 22.15
N ASN A 136 -14.60 10.20 22.19
CA ASN A 136 -13.59 10.61 21.20
C ASN A 136 -13.92 10.04 19.82
N ILE A 137 -14.40 8.79 19.80
CA ILE A 137 -14.77 8.08 18.56
C ILE A 137 -16.01 8.71 17.92
N THR A 138 -17.04 9.04 18.71
CA THR A 138 -18.24 9.70 18.19
C THR A 138 -17.96 11.11 17.68
N ALA A 139 -17.09 11.86 18.36
CA ALA A 139 -16.64 13.17 17.90
C ALA A 139 -15.91 13.08 16.54
N GLU A 140 -14.99 12.13 16.38
CA GLU A 140 -14.28 11.95 15.10
C GLU A 140 -15.24 11.47 14.00
N LEU A 141 -16.16 10.55 14.29
CA LEU A 141 -17.20 10.11 13.35
C LEU A 141 -18.08 11.28 12.87
N ALA A 142 -18.50 12.16 13.79
CA ALA A 142 -19.27 13.35 13.44
C ALA A 142 -18.45 14.31 12.55
N ARG A 143 -17.17 14.52 12.87
CA ARG A 143 -16.24 15.33 12.06
C ARG A 143 -16.11 14.77 10.65
N LEU A 144 -15.85 13.47 10.51
CA LEU A 144 -15.68 12.81 9.20
C LEU A 144 -16.96 12.88 8.35
N LYS A 145 -18.14 12.66 8.97
CA LYS A 145 -19.44 12.80 8.29
C LYS A 145 -19.67 14.23 7.80
N ALA A 146 -19.33 15.24 8.61
CA ALA A 146 -19.43 16.64 8.20
C ALA A 146 -18.52 16.97 7.01
N ILE A 147 -17.27 16.47 7.02
CA ILE A 147 -16.32 16.66 5.93
C ILE A 147 -16.80 15.99 4.64
N ASP A 148 -17.29 14.75 4.72
CA ASP A 148 -17.80 14.01 3.56
C ASP A 148 -19.00 14.74 2.92
N VAL A 149 -19.99 15.14 3.72
CA VAL A 149 -21.14 15.92 3.25
C VAL A 149 -20.70 17.26 2.63
N ALA A 150 -19.71 17.95 3.22
CA ALA A 150 -19.18 19.19 2.67
C ALA A 150 -18.50 18.97 1.31
N LYS A 151 -17.69 17.91 1.18
CA LYS A 151 -17.04 17.52 -0.08
C LYS A 151 -18.07 17.16 -1.15
N GLN A 152 -19.09 16.36 -0.81
CA GLN A 152 -20.17 15.99 -1.73
C GLN A 152 -20.96 17.21 -2.20
N LYS A 153 -21.27 18.15 -1.30
CA LYS A 153 -21.94 19.43 -1.65
C LYS A 153 -21.08 20.27 -2.60
N ALA A 154 -19.77 20.34 -2.36
CA ALA A 154 -18.84 21.06 -3.24
C ALA A 154 -18.79 20.44 -4.65
N ILE A 155 -18.75 19.11 -4.75
CA ILE A 155 -18.79 18.38 -6.02
C ILE A 155 -20.12 18.65 -6.75
N ASN A 156 -21.25 18.55 -6.06
CA ASN A 156 -22.58 18.79 -6.63
C ASN A 156 -22.72 20.24 -7.14
N LYS A 157 -22.21 21.22 -6.38
CA LYS A 157 -22.19 22.63 -6.81
C LYS A 157 -21.36 22.82 -8.08
N LYS A 158 -20.18 22.17 -8.17
CA LYS A 158 -19.31 22.25 -9.35
C LYS A 158 -19.94 21.60 -10.59
N LEU A 159 -20.64 20.47 -10.41
CA LEU A 159 -21.35 19.79 -11.48
C LEU A 159 -22.51 20.62 -12.03
N LYS A 160 -23.30 21.26 -11.16
CA LYS A 160 -24.42 22.14 -11.56
C LYS A 160 -23.96 23.41 -12.29
N GLY A 161 -22.74 23.90 -12.02
CA GLY A 161 -22.20 25.14 -12.58
C GLY A 161 -21.51 25.00 -13.94
N GLN A 162 -21.31 23.79 -14.46
CA GLN A 162 -20.80 23.59 -15.82
C GLN A 162 -21.97 23.39 -16.78
N PRO A 163 -22.38 24.43 -17.55
CA PRO A 163 -23.27 24.18 -18.67
C PRO A 163 -22.52 23.28 -19.65
N SER A 164 -23.12 22.13 -19.97
CA SER A 164 -22.68 21.34 -21.13
C SER A 164 -22.59 22.32 -22.29
N LYS A 165 -21.39 22.51 -22.86
CA LYS A 165 -21.17 23.39 -24.01
C LYS A 165 -22.12 22.88 -25.10
N ARG A 166 -23.29 23.51 -25.24
CA ARG A 166 -24.18 23.26 -26.37
C ARG A 166 -23.41 23.73 -27.58
N LEU A 167 -23.12 22.79 -28.48
CA LEU A 167 -22.56 23.10 -29.78
C LEU A 167 -23.39 24.25 -30.40
N PRO A 168 -22.74 25.27 -30.99
CA PRO A 168 -23.43 26.43 -31.52
C PRO A 168 -24.51 26.00 -32.53
N SER A 169 -25.69 26.62 -32.42
CA SER A 169 -26.90 26.25 -33.16
C SER A 169 -26.75 26.32 -34.68
N SER A 170 -25.68 26.94 -35.20
CA SER A 170 -25.38 27.00 -36.64
C SER A 170 -25.02 25.65 -37.25
N GLU A 171 -24.63 24.65 -36.45
CA GLU A 171 -24.35 23.28 -36.91
C GLU A 171 -25.55 22.34 -36.76
N ARG A 172 -26.65 22.82 -36.17
CA ARG A 172 -27.90 22.08 -35.98
C ARG A 172 -28.83 22.14 -37.20
N SER A 173 -28.46 22.92 -38.21
CA SER A 173 -29.28 23.20 -39.39
C SER A 173 -28.71 22.63 -40.70
N LEU A 174 -27.94 21.53 -40.64
CA LEU A 174 -27.59 20.77 -41.84
C LEU A 174 -27.84 19.27 -41.63
N LYS A 175 -29.10 18.92 -41.94
CA LYS A 175 -29.67 17.63 -42.40
C LYS A 175 -29.73 16.46 -41.39
N PRO A 176 -30.93 16.04 -40.94
CA PRO A 176 -31.10 14.69 -40.41
C PRO A 176 -30.77 13.68 -41.52
N TRP A 177 -30.12 12.58 -41.14
CA TRP A 177 -29.78 11.47 -42.03
C TRP A 177 -31.02 11.01 -42.80
N ASN A 178 -31.08 11.31 -44.09
CA ASN A 178 -31.96 10.60 -45.00
C ASN A 178 -31.24 9.29 -45.32
N LEU A 179 -31.64 8.23 -44.61
CA LEU A 179 -31.19 6.87 -44.84
C LEU A 179 -31.76 6.40 -46.19
N ASN A 180 -31.08 6.74 -47.29
CA ASN A 180 -31.28 6.07 -48.57
C ASN A 180 -30.12 5.11 -48.77
N ILE A 181 -30.38 3.83 -48.51
CA ILE A 181 -29.54 2.72 -49.00
C ILE A 181 -29.56 2.79 -50.52
N GLY A 182 -28.44 3.23 -51.09
CA GLY A 182 -28.29 3.48 -52.52
C GLY A 182 -26.83 3.66 -52.89
N PHE A 183 -26.10 2.55 -52.94
CA PHE A 183 -25.13 2.21 -53.99
C PHE A 183 -24.70 3.38 -54.91
N LEU A 184 -23.48 3.93 -54.72
CA LEU A 184 -22.46 4.03 -55.78
C LEU A 184 -21.12 4.64 -55.28
N SER A 185 -20.06 3.87 -55.50
CA SER A 185 -18.67 4.26 -55.83
C SER A 185 -17.92 5.34 -55.04
N ARG A 186 -16.96 4.84 -54.26
CA ARG A 186 -15.77 5.51 -53.73
C ARG A 186 -14.84 6.01 -54.85
N PRO A 187 -14.41 7.27 -54.85
CA PRO A 187 -13.14 7.65 -55.45
C PRO A 187 -12.09 7.89 -54.36
N GLU A 188 -11.05 7.07 -54.46
CA GLU A 188 -9.76 7.18 -53.83
C GLU A 188 -9.05 8.47 -54.25
N LYS A 189 -8.60 9.29 -53.28
CA LYS A 189 -7.42 10.16 -53.45
C LYS A 189 -6.66 10.29 -52.13
N GLU A 190 -5.52 9.61 -52.11
CA GLU A 190 -4.35 9.89 -51.28
C GLU A 190 -4.07 11.39 -51.18
N LYS A 191 -3.63 11.88 -50.01
CA LYS A 191 -2.46 12.79 -49.80
C LYS A 191 -2.03 12.70 -48.32
N LYS A 192 -1.01 11.89 -48.02
CA LYS A 192 0.39 12.28 -47.74
C LYS A 192 0.59 13.14 -46.47
N ALA A 193 1.20 12.50 -45.48
CA ALA A 193 1.84 13.12 -44.32
C ALA A 193 2.94 14.13 -44.72
N PRO A 194 3.28 15.06 -43.83
CA PRO A 194 4.66 15.49 -43.67
C PRO A 194 5.23 15.01 -42.34
N SER A 195 6.17 14.10 -42.50
CA SER A 195 7.17 13.63 -41.55
C SER A 195 8.25 14.69 -41.27
N THR A 196 8.95 14.48 -40.15
CA THR A 196 10.36 14.83 -39.84
C THR A 196 10.63 16.12 -39.03
N PRO A 197 11.81 16.24 -38.34
CA PRO A 197 12.08 15.56 -37.06
C PRO A 197 12.90 16.41 -36.04
N ALA A 198 13.12 15.82 -34.86
CA ALA A 198 14.36 15.80 -34.06
C ALA A 198 14.90 17.04 -33.29
N ALA A 199 15.43 16.68 -32.09
CA ALA A 199 16.40 17.34 -31.21
C ALA A 199 15.90 18.56 -30.38
N ALA A 200 16.21 18.76 -29.10
CA ALA A 200 17.24 18.27 -28.17
C ALA A 200 16.64 18.35 -26.72
N SER A 201 16.85 17.40 -25.80
CA SER A 201 18.03 17.10 -24.97
C SER A 201 18.51 18.24 -24.04
N ALA A 202 18.65 17.90 -22.75
CA ALA A 202 19.39 18.57 -21.66
C ALA A 202 18.78 19.89 -21.14
N ALA A 203 18.86 20.32 -19.88
CA ALA A 203 19.53 19.92 -18.63
C ALA A 203 18.82 20.70 -17.48
N SER A 204 18.62 20.12 -16.29
CA SER A 204 19.34 20.44 -15.04
C SER A 204 19.48 21.94 -14.70
N SER A 205 18.85 22.36 -13.58
CA SER A 205 19.34 23.31 -12.54
C SER A 205 18.21 23.49 -11.50
N SER A 206 18.23 22.79 -10.35
CA SER A 206 18.80 23.28 -9.08
C SER A 206 18.51 24.76 -8.80
N ALA A 207 17.47 25.02 -7.98
CA ALA A 207 17.34 26.26 -7.24
C ALA A 207 17.12 25.91 -5.77
N SER A 208 18.24 25.92 -5.03
CA SER A 208 18.28 25.95 -3.58
C SER A 208 17.64 27.24 -3.09
N GLY A 209 16.69 27.13 -2.16
CA GLY A 209 16.14 28.25 -1.40
C GLY A 209 16.14 27.88 0.08
N ILE A 210 17.32 27.99 0.68
CA ILE A 210 17.54 27.88 2.12
C ILE A 210 17.39 29.31 2.63
N GLU A 211 16.24 29.64 3.24
CA GLU A 211 16.18 30.81 4.12
C GLU A 211 16.36 30.34 5.56
N GLU A 212 17.62 30.51 5.97
CA GLU A 212 18.11 30.56 7.33
C GLU A 212 17.53 31.80 8.02
N ILE A 213 16.57 31.61 8.93
CA ILE A 213 16.21 32.64 9.91
C ILE A 213 16.67 32.16 11.29
N VAL A 214 17.91 32.54 11.56
CA VAL A 214 18.49 32.99 12.83
C VAL A 214 17.56 32.87 14.05
N SER A 215 17.97 31.98 14.97
CA SER A 215 17.68 32.11 16.39
C SER A 215 18.51 33.23 17.01
N PRO A 216 17.93 34.03 17.91
CA PRO A 216 18.60 34.48 19.13
C PRO A 216 17.89 33.79 20.32
N GLY A 217 18.58 33.11 21.23
CA GLY A 217 19.69 33.66 22.01
C GLY A 217 19.16 34.12 23.36
N VAL A 218 19.20 33.20 24.34
CA VAL A 218 19.47 33.42 25.77
C VAL A 218 18.94 34.69 26.46
N ALA A 219 18.00 34.49 27.38
CA ALA A 219 17.91 35.22 28.66
C ALA A 219 17.32 34.22 29.68
N ALA A 220 18.00 33.68 30.68
CA ALA A 220 18.77 34.30 31.78
C ALA A 220 17.95 35.33 32.59
N SER A 221 17.20 34.85 33.57
CA SER A 221 16.81 35.56 34.82
C SER A 221 16.16 34.51 35.74
N ARG A 222 16.85 33.96 36.76
CA ARG A 222 16.91 34.48 38.13
C ARG A 222 15.58 35.04 38.64
N SER A 223 14.84 34.27 39.42
CA SER A 223 14.60 34.45 40.88
C SER A 223 13.76 33.29 41.40
#